data_AF-A0A831SR94-F1
#
_entry.id   AF-A0A831SR94-F1
#
_cell.length_a   1.000
_cell.length_b   1.000
_cell.length_c   1.000
_cell.angle_alpha   90.00
_cell.angle_beta   90.00
_cell.angle_gamma   90.00
#
_symmetry.space_group_name_H-M   'P 1'
#
loop_
_entity.id
_entity.type
_entity.pdbx_description
1 polymer ?
#
loop_
_entity_poly.entity_id
_entity_poly.type
_entity_poly.pdbx_seq_one_letter_code
_entity_poly.pdbx_strand_id
1 'polypeptide(L)'
;MLRKKGLKKVLLIAIGVILISSLFMVCDKRSSSLASTTKEVVDLAGRTVEVPKIVNRIVCSGPGALRLICYMDEKDKVVGVEQAEKKWGPIGRPYMLANLELANLPPIGPGGPGAISSGPDAELVVKLRPDVIFVTYMEKGKADEYQKKVHIPVIVLSYGKLATFKSEPIFNSLRVIGEVLNNEKRAKEVIAFMQKLNVDLENRTKDILKDKKPTVYVGGLGHKGMHGLQSTSCKYPPFVAVSANNIVDKLGQGGQLFIDKEQLIKWNPDYIFIDEGGYQLVMNDLHLPSMKLLKAVKNGDLYGILPYNFYTTNICTAFADAYY
;
A
#
# COMPACT_ATOMS: atom_id res chain seq x y z
N MET A 1 -33.86 83.11 -30.84
CA MET A 1 -32.75 82.24 -31.32
C MET A 1 -31.72 81.82 -30.25
N LEU A 2 -31.91 82.15 -28.95
CA LEU A 2 -30.91 81.94 -27.89
C LEU A 2 -31.06 80.66 -27.04
N ARG A 3 -32.22 79.98 -27.05
CA ARG A 3 -32.46 78.78 -26.21
C ARG A 3 -31.81 77.47 -26.73
N LYS A 4 -31.48 77.36 -28.02
CA LYS A 4 -30.91 76.13 -28.61
C LYS A 4 -29.39 75.96 -28.44
N LYS A 5 -28.65 77.04 -28.13
CA LYS A 5 -27.18 76.99 -27.99
C LYS A 5 -26.71 76.47 -26.62
N GLY A 6 -27.50 76.68 -25.55
CA GLY A 6 -27.18 76.17 -24.20
C GLY A 6 -27.31 74.65 -24.09
N LEU A 7 -28.34 74.08 -24.71
CA LEU A 7 -28.63 72.65 -24.62
C LEU A 7 -27.56 71.77 -25.31
N LYS A 8 -26.98 72.24 -26.42
CA LYS A 8 -25.86 71.54 -27.09
C LYS A 8 -24.58 71.54 -26.26
N LYS A 9 -24.28 72.62 -25.53
CA LYS A 9 -23.09 72.67 -24.64
C LYS A 9 -23.24 71.76 -23.42
N VAL A 10 -24.43 71.67 -22.84
CA VAL A 10 -24.71 70.76 -21.71
C VAL A 10 -24.65 69.30 -22.15
N LEU A 11 -25.15 68.97 -23.34
CA LEU A 11 -25.10 67.61 -23.88
C LEU A 11 -23.66 67.16 -24.21
N LEU A 12 -22.83 68.06 -24.75
CA LEU A 12 -21.41 67.77 -25.03
C LEU A 12 -20.58 67.56 -23.76
N ILE A 13 -20.85 68.32 -22.69
CA ILE A 13 -20.20 68.13 -21.39
C ILE A 13 -20.65 66.82 -20.73
N ALA A 14 -21.94 66.48 -20.81
CA ALA A 14 -22.46 65.22 -20.28
C ALA A 14 -21.88 63.98 -20.99
N ILE A 15 -21.75 64.03 -22.33
CA ILE A 15 -21.13 62.95 -23.11
C ILE A 15 -19.63 62.82 -22.78
N GLY A 16 -18.92 63.95 -22.57
CA GLY A 16 -17.52 63.95 -22.14
C GLY A 16 -17.30 63.34 -20.76
N VAL A 17 -18.20 63.60 -19.79
CA VAL A 17 -18.12 63.04 -18.44
C VAL A 17 -18.44 61.53 -18.41
N ILE A 18 -19.34 61.05 -19.28
CA ILE A 18 -19.66 59.62 -19.41
C ILE A 18 -18.53 58.84 -20.12
N LEU A 19 -17.82 59.48 -21.06
CA LEU A 19 -16.62 58.90 -21.69
C LEU A 19 -15.41 58.86 -20.76
N ILE A 20 -15.30 59.81 -19.82
CA ILE A 20 -14.22 59.80 -18.82
C ILE A 20 -14.55 58.80 -17.70
N SER A 21 -15.80 58.62 -17.28
CA SER A 21 -16.17 57.60 -16.27
C SER A 21 -16.05 56.16 -16.78
N SER A 22 -16.17 55.93 -18.09
CA SER A 22 -15.96 54.62 -18.71
C SER A 22 -14.48 54.25 -18.92
N LEU A 23 -13.55 55.22 -18.88
CA LEU A 23 -12.11 54.93 -18.88
C LEU A 23 -11.54 54.55 -17.50
N PHE A 24 -12.21 54.90 -16.40
CA PHE A 24 -11.76 54.56 -15.05
C PHE A 24 -12.26 53.19 -14.54
N MET A 25 -13.15 52.51 -15.28
CA MET A 25 -13.67 51.18 -14.91
C MET A 25 -12.98 50.00 -15.62
N VAL A 26 -11.94 50.26 -16.43
CA VAL A 26 -11.18 49.23 -17.18
C VAL A 26 -9.78 48.98 -16.57
N CYS A 27 -9.49 49.53 -15.39
CA CYS A 27 -8.37 49.08 -14.59
C CYS A 27 -8.88 48.26 -13.40
N ASP A 28 -8.24 47.11 -13.19
CA ASP A 28 -8.27 46.31 -11.96
C ASP A 28 -9.19 45.09 -11.87
N LYS A 29 -9.22 44.27 -12.93
CA LYS A 29 -9.48 42.81 -12.83
C LYS A 29 -8.47 41.96 -13.61
N ARG A 30 -7.18 42.29 -13.49
CA ARG A 30 -6.11 41.30 -13.67
C ARG A 30 -5.55 40.98 -12.29
N SER A 31 -6.35 40.29 -11.49
CA SER A 31 -5.78 39.41 -10.47
C SER A 31 -5.00 38.35 -11.23
N SER A 32 -3.69 38.54 -11.35
CA SER A 32 -2.79 37.45 -11.67
C SER A 32 -2.97 36.43 -10.56
N SER A 33 -3.77 35.40 -10.79
CA SER A 33 -3.78 34.23 -9.91
C SER A 33 -2.35 33.70 -9.91
N LEU A 34 -1.57 34.00 -8.87
CA LEU A 34 -0.32 33.30 -8.64
C LEU A 34 -0.67 31.81 -8.70
N ALA A 35 -0.09 31.10 -9.67
CA ALA A 35 -0.33 29.68 -9.80
C ALA A 35 0.08 29.05 -8.47
N SER A 36 -0.88 28.43 -7.76
CA SER A 36 -0.60 27.77 -6.48
C SER A 36 0.61 26.84 -6.64
N THR A 37 1.57 26.90 -5.72
CA THR A 37 2.74 26.01 -5.71
C THR A 37 2.43 24.65 -5.12
N THR A 38 1.23 24.48 -4.59
CA THR A 38 0.73 23.29 -3.92
C THR A 38 -0.53 22.75 -4.59
N LYS A 39 -0.91 21.54 -4.20
CA LYS A 39 -2.17 20.89 -4.56
C LYS A 39 -2.70 20.13 -3.34
N GLU A 40 -4.00 19.96 -3.27
CA GLU A 40 -4.64 19.16 -2.23
C GLU A 40 -4.78 17.72 -2.70
N VAL A 41 -4.50 16.77 -1.81
CA VAL A 41 -4.68 15.33 -2.03
C VAL A 41 -5.43 14.74 -0.84
N VAL A 42 -6.36 13.81 -1.10
CA VAL A 42 -7.06 13.08 -0.05
C VAL A 42 -6.35 11.76 0.22
N ASP A 43 -5.83 11.57 1.43
CA ASP A 43 -5.13 10.35 1.83
C ASP A 43 -6.10 9.23 2.29
N LEU A 44 -5.57 8.04 2.58
CA LEU A 44 -6.39 6.88 2.97
C LEU A 44 -6.86 6.92 4.43
N ALA A 45 -6.47 7.94 5.20
CA ALA A 45 -7.07 8.27 6.49
C ALA A 45 -8.23 9.28 6.35
N GLY A 46 -8.58 9.69 5.12
CA GLY A 46 -9.63 10.68 4.85
C GLY A 46 -9.21 12.08 5.29
N ARG A 47 -7.93 12.41 5.16
CA ARG A 47 -7.38 13.74 5.40
C ARG A 47 -7.15 14.43 4.05
N THR A 48 -7.54 15.70 3.95
CA THR A 48 -7.09 16.57 2.86
C THR A 48 -5.75 17.17 3.25
N VAL A 49 -4.71 16.89 2.46
CA VAL A 49 -3.34 17.29 2.73
C VAL A 49 -2.85 18.14 1.58
N GLU A 50 -2.35 19.33 1.90
CA GLU A 50 -1.67 20.21 0.94
C GLU A 50 -0.23 19.71 0.71
N VAL A 51 0.09 19.38 -0.54
CA VAL A 51 1.42 18.90 -0.96
C VAL A 51 2.02 19.81 -2.03
N PRO A 52 3.35 19.95 -2.13
CA PRO A 52 3.98 20.64 -3.24
C PRO A 52 3.58 20.04 -4.59
N LYS A 53 3.44 20.86 -5.63
CA LYS A 53 3.19 20.36 -6.99
C LYS A 53 4.35 19.54 -7.55
N ILE A 54 5.57 19.79 -7.08
CA ILE A 54 6.78 19.07 -7.47
C ILE A 54 7.38 18.45 -6.22
N VAL A 55 7.47 17.11 -6.20
CA VAL A 55 8.00 16.32 -5.09
C VAL A 55 9.22 15.54 -5.58
N ASN A 56 10.38 15.82 -5.00
CA ASN A 56 11.66 15.20 -5.38
C ASN A 56 12.32 14.44 -4.23
N ARG A 57 11.92 14.71 -2.99
CA ARG A 57 12.52 14.13 -1.78
C ARG A 57 11.43 13.55 -0.90
N ILE A 58 11.46 12.25 -0.67
CA ILE A 58 10.44 11.56 0.12
C ILE A 58 11.05 10.71 1.21
N VAL A 59 10.26 10.51 2.26
CA VAL A 59 10.53 9.54 3.31
C VAL A 59 9.35 8.59 3.40
N CYS A 60 9.62 7.31 3.65
CA CYS A 60 8.60 6.27 3.77
C CYS A 60 8.76 5.59 5.13
N SER A 61 7.67 5.47 5.89
CA SER A 61 7.68 4.80 7.19
C SER A 61 6.46 3.92 7.40
N GLY A 62 6.63 2.82 8.13
CA GLY A 62 5.58 1.86 8.41
C GLY A 62 5.53 0.70 7.41
N PRO A 63 4.89 -0.43 7.81
CA PRO A 63 4.88 -1.65 7.01
C PRO A 63 4.39 -1.43 5.58
N GLY A 64 5.28 -1.66 4.62
CA GLY A 64 4.98 -1.63 3.19
C GLY A 64 4.87 -0.25 2.55
N ALA A 65 5.11 0.85 3.27
CA ALA A 65 5.12 2.18 2.65
C ALA A 65 6.21 2.26 1.56
N LEU A 66 7.45 1.90 1.92
CA LEU A 66 8.59 1.89 0.98
C LEU A 66 8.38 0.90 -0.18
N ARG A 67 7.73 -0.23 0.07
CA ARG A 67 7.40 -1.22 -0.97
C ARG A 67 6.52 -0.63 -2.07
N LEU A 68 5.47 0.13 -1.71
CA LEU A 68 4.59 0.75 -2.71
C LEU A 68 5.33 1.78 -3.55
N ILE A 69 6.24 2.56 -2.95
CA ILE A 69 7.12 3.49 -3.68
C ILE A 69 8.04 2.75 -4.66
N CYS A 70 8.59 1.59 -4.27
CA CYS A 70 9.39 0.77 -5.17
C CYS A 70 8.56 0.24 -6.36
N TYR A 71 7.30 -0.17 -6.14
CA TYR A 71 6.41 -0.59 -7.23
C TYR A 71 6.12 0.55 -8.21
N MET A 72 6.04 1.77 -7.68
CA MET A 72 5.82 3.00 -8.43
C MET A 72 7.06 3.50 -9.17
N ASP A 73 8.21 2.81 -9.07
CA ASP A 73 9.47 3.21 -9.71
C ASP A 73 9.95 4.61 -9.25
N GLU A 74 9.71 4.93 -7.97
CA GLU A 74 9.98 6.25 -7.37
C GLU A 74 11.03 6.18 -6.26
N LYS A 75 11.81 5.09 -6.23
CA LYS A 75 12.80 4.83 -5.17
C LYS A 75 13.90 5.90 -5.11
N ASP A 76 14.26 6.51 -6.23
CA ASP A 76 15.36 7.49 -6.32
C ASP A 76 15.02 8.81 -5.60
N LYS A 77 13.73 9.05 -5.33
CA LYS A 77 13.28 10.17 -4.50
C LYS A 77 13.45 9.90 -3.00
N VAL A 78 13.72 8.66 -2.58
CA VAL A 78 13.82 8.30 -1.16
C VAL A 78 15.14 8.81 -0.58
N VAL A 79 15.05 9.63 0.47
CA VAL A 79 16.24 10.30 1.06
C VAL A 79 16.67 9.72 2.40
N GLY A 80 15.91 8.76 2.93
CA GLY A 80 16.18 8.07 4.19
C GLY A 80 15.29 6.85 4.33
N VAL A 81 15.77 5.86 5.09
CA VAL A 81 15.06 4.60 5.34
C VAL A 81 15.03 4.26 6.82
N GLU A 82 14.10 3.41 7.22
CA GLU A 82 14.02 2.92 8.59
C GLU A 82 15.24 2.07 8.94
N GLN A 83 15.68 2.15 10.20
CA GLN A 83 16.79 1.33 10.70
C GLN A 83 16.50 -0.18 10.57
N ALA A 84 15.23 -0.56 10.68
CA ALA A 84 14.75 -1.91 10.47
C ALA A 84 15.11 -2.47 9.07
N GLU A 85 14.97 -1.67 8.01
CA GLU A 85 15.31 -2.09 6.64
C GLU A 85 16.80 -2.42 6.50
N LYS A 86 17.64 -1.68 7.21
CA LYS A 86 19.09 -1.90 7.25
C LYS A 86 19.47 -3.15 8.05
N LYS A 87 18.72 -3.46 9.11
CA LYS A 87 19.05 -4.54 10.06
C LYS A 87 18.55 -5.91 9.61
N TRP A 88 17.37 -6.00 9.02
CA TRP A 88 16.76 -7.29 8.68
C TRP A 88 17.35 -7.94 7.43
N GLY A 89 18.13 -7.21 6.62
CA GLY A 89 18.56 -7.67 5.30
C GLY A 89 17.41 -7.81 4.30
N PRO A 90 17.68 -8.20 3.04
CA PRO A 90 16.68 -8.18 1.96
C PRO A 90 15.76 -9.42 1.91
N ILE A 91 16.08 -10.49 2.64
CA ILE A 91 15.35 -11.77 2.58
C ILE A 91 13.91 -11.57 3.07
N GLY A 92 12.96 -12.19 2.36
CA GLY A 92 11.51 -12.05 2.61
C GLY A 92 10.92 -10.69 2.22
N ARG A 93 11.73 -9.78 1.64
CA ARG A 93 11.30 -8.44 1.19
C ARG A 93 11.86 -8.16 -0.22
N PRO A 94 11.21 -8.68 -1.29
CA PRO A 94 11.73 -8.57 -2.66
C PRO A 94 12.02 -7.14 -3.12
N TYR A 95 11.28 -6.14 -2.62
CA TYR A 95 11.55 -4.74 -2.94
C TYR A 95 12.90 -4.25 -2.39
N MET A 96 13.37 -4.77 -1.24
CA MET A 96 14.72 -4.49 -0.76
C MET A 96 15.76 -5.29 -1.55
N LEU A 97 15.47 -6.54 -1.90
CA LEU A 97 16.38 -7.35 -2.72
C LEU A 97 16.65 -6.73 -4.09
N ALA A 98 15.62 -6.14 -4.71
CA ALA A 98 15.75 -5.45 -5.99
C ALA A 98 16.45 -4.07 -5.89
N ASN A 99 16.57 -3.52 -4.69
CA ASN A 99 17.02 -2.14 -4.44
C ASN A 99 17.93 -2.07 -3.20
N LEU A 100 19.01 -2.87 -3.21
CA LEU A 100 19.92 -3.03 -2.06
C LEU A 100 20.56 -1.71 -1.61
N GLU A 101 20.73 -0.76 -2.53
CA GLU A 101 21.28 0.56 -2.27
C GLU A 101 20.44 1.39 -1.29
N LEU A 102 19.14 1.12 -1.16
CA LEU A 102 18.27 1.80 -0.19
C LEU A 102 18.76 1.59 1.25
N ALA A 103 19.40 0.45 1.54
CA ALA A 103 19.97 0.17 2.84
C ALA A 103 21.18 1.07 3.20
N ASN A 104 21.73 1.83 2.24
CA ASN A 104 22.82 2.78 2.49
C ASN A 104 22.32 4.17 2.89
N LEU A 105 21.02 4.45 2.73
CA LEU A 105 20.47 5.75 3.05
C LEU A 105 20.51 6.06 4.56
N PRO A 106 20.50 7.35 4.95
CA PRO A 106 20.44 7.76 6.34
C PRO A 106 19.23 7.17 7.07
N PRO A 107 19.36 6.81 8.38
CA PRO A 107 18.25 6.31 9.15
C PRO A 107 17.23 7.41 9.46
N ILE A 108 15.94 7.08 9.43
CA ILE A 108 14.83 7.97 9.80
C ILE A 108 14.20 7.60 11.15
N GLY A 109 14.82 6.72 11.93
CA GLY A 109 14.27 6.15 13.15
C GLY A 109 14.21 4.62 13.12
N PRO A 110 13.69 3.98 14.18
CA PRO A 110 13.74 2.52 14.33
C PRO A 110 12.95 1.79 13.24
N GLY A 111 11.77 2.29 12.89
CA GLY A 111 10.81 1.60 12.03
C GLY A 111 10.24 0.32 12.62
N GLY A 112 9.60 -0.48 11.78
CA GLY A 112 8.95 -1.71 12.19
C GLY A 112 7.57 -1.51 12.84
N PRO A 113 6.86 -2.62 13.16
CA PRO A 113 5.47 -2.55 13.62
C PRO A 113 5.25 -1.75 14.91
N GLY A 114 6.28 -1.65 15.77
CA GLY A 114 6.20 -0.92 17.04
C GLY A 114 6.29 0.61 16.90
N ALA A 115 6.71 1.13 15.75
CA ALA A 115 6.89 2.56 15.52
C ALA A 115 5.75 3.22 14.72
N ILE A 116 4.72 2.45 14.32
CA ILE A 116 3.64 2.93 13.45
C ILE A 116 2.93 4.15 14.02
N SER A 117 2.54 4.12 15.31
CA SER A 117 1.76 5.19 15.93
C SER A 117 2.56 6.46 16.23
N SER A 118 3.88 6.35 16.38
CA SER A 118 4.77 7.49 16.62
C SER A 118 5.31 8.12 15.35
N GLY A 119 5.29 7.37 14.24
CA GLY A 119 5.96 7.75 13.00
C GLY A 119 7.49 7.65 13.08
N PRO A 120 8.20 8.09 12.04
CA PRO A 120 9.65 8.17 12.03
C PRO A 120 10.16 9.22 13.03
N ASP A 121 11.44 9.18 13.35
CA ASP A 121 12.07 10.17 14.22
C ASP A 121 12.02 11.58 13.58
N ALA A 122 11.42 12.53 14.28
CA ALA A 122 11.16 13.86 13.75
C ALA A 122 12.44 14.66 13.45
N GLU A 123 13.47 14.57 14.31
CA GLU A 123 14.71 15.32 14.11
C GLU A 123 15.51 14.77 12.94
N LEU A 124 15.61 13.44 12.85
CA LEU A 124 16.27 12.78 11.73
C LEU A 124 15.56 13.09 10.40
N VAL A 125 14.23 13.06 10.37
CA VAL A 125 13.45 13.35 9.17
C VAL A 125 13.58 14.80 8.73
N VAL A 126 13.41 15.77 9.64
CA VAL A 126 13.51 17.20 9.31
C VAL A 126 14.90 17.54 8.75
N LYS A 127 15.97 16.93 9.30
CA LYS A 127 17.34 17.11 8.81
C LYS A 127 17.51 16.68 7.34
N LEU A 128 16.76 15.69 6.89
CA LEU A 128 16.80 15.20 5.50
C LEU A 128 16.02 16.09 4.52
N ARG A 129 15.20 17.02 5.03
CA ARG A 129 14.37 17.95 4.24
C ARG A 129 13.59 17.24 3.13
N PRO A 130 12.72 16.26 3.44
CA PRO A 130 11.81 15.71 2.46
C PRO A 130 10.67 16.69 2.16
N ASP A 131 10.13 16.61 0.96
CA ASP A 131 8.96 17.37 0.52
C ASP A 131 7.66 16.71 1.01
N VAL A 132 7.63 15.38 1.13
CA VAL A 132 6.48 14.58 1.58
C VAL A 132 6.94 13.35 2.37
N ILE A 133 6.16 12.95 3.38
CA ILE A 133 6.32 11.72 4.14
C ILE A 133 5.15 10.79 3.84
N PHE A 134 5.43 9.58 3.35
CA PHE A 134 4.42 8.52 3.22
C PHE A 134 4.46 7.61 4.43
N VAL A 135 3.31 7.39 5.06
CA VAL A 135 3.18 6.47 6.20
C VAL A 135 2.11 5.41 5.92
N THR A 136 2.22 4.22 6.48
CA THR A 136 1.13 3.23 6.47
C THR A 136 0.61 2.96 7.88
N TYR A 137 -0.69 2.65 7.96
CA TYR A 137 -1.37 2.24 9.21
C TYR A 137 -1.38 3.26 10.36
N MET A 138 -0.97 4.51 10.10
CA MET A 138 -1.08 5.59 11.08
C MET A 138 -2.51 6.12 11.13
N GLU A 139 -3.06 6.31 12.33
CA GLU A 139 -4.40 6.87 12.50
C GLU A 139 -4.44 8.36 12.15
N LYS A 140 -5.61 8.84 11.71
CA LYS A 140 -5.82 10.24 11.28
C LYS A 140 -5.26 11.28 12.26
N GLY A 141 -5.65 11.19 13.53
CA GLY A 141 -5.21 12.14 14.56
C GLY A 141 -3.70 12.12 14.79
N LYS A 142 -3.07 10.94 14.72
CA LYS A 142 -1.62 10.79 14.85
C LYS A 142 -0.87 11.34 13.64
N ALA A 143 -1.41 11.15 12.44
CA ALA A 143 -0.85 11.74 11.24
C ALA A 143 -0.92 13.28 11.27
N ASP A 144 -2.03 13.86 11.76
CA ASP A 144 -2.17 15.30 11.96
C ASP A 144 -1.22 15.86 13.01
N GLU A 145 -1.09 15.19 14.17
CA GLU A 145 -0.13 15.53 15.21
C GLU A 145 1.31 15.51 14.68
N TYR A 146 1.67 14.43 13.96
CA TYR A 146 3.01 14.27 13.41
C TYR A 146 3.33 15.32 12.34
N GLN A 147 2.42 15.54 11.38
CA GLN A 147 2.55 16.57 10.34
C GLN A 147 2.78 17.96 10.94
N LYS A 148 2.01 18.32 11.98
CA LYS A 148 2.19 19.60 12.69
C LYS A 148 3.54 19.70 13.37
N LYS A 149 4.04 18.60 13.93
CA LYS A 149 5.35 18.54 14.61
C LYS A 149 6.51 18.74 13.65
N VAL A 150 6.48 18.12 12.47
CA VAL A 150 7.60 18.18 11.51
C VAL A 150 7.46 19.29 10.47
N HIS A 151 6.28 19.90 10.32
CA HIS A 151 5.96 20.89 9.30
C HIS A 151 6.21 20.39 7.86
N ILE A 152 6.00 19.10 7.62
CA ILE A 152 6.15 18.43 6.32
C ILE A 152 4.87 17.65 6.05
N PRO A 153 4.28 17.71 4.84
CA PRO A 153 3.09 16.96 4.48
C PRO A 153 3.24 15.45 4.75
N VAL A 154 2.25 14.87 5.41
CA VAL A 154 2.18 13.43 5.72
C VAL A 154 1.01 12.83 4.97
N ILE A 155 1.26 11.82 4.15
CA ILE A 155 0.25 11.08 3.38
C ILE A 155 0.09 9.69 3.96
N VAL A 156 -1.10 9.36 4.46
CA VAL A 156 -1.42 8.03 4.97
C VAL A 156 -1.84 7.11 3.83
N LEU A 157 -1.15 5.97 3.73
CA LEU A 157 -1.42 4.86 2.81
C LEU A 157 -1.98 3.66 3.58
N SER A 158 -2.58 2.71 2.87
CA SER A 158 -3.18 1.51 3.48
C SER A 158 -3.18 0.32 2.54
N TYR A 159 -2.91 -0.86 3.09
CA TYR A 159 -3.13 -2.13 2.38
C TYR A 159 -4.51 -2.72 2.65
N GLY A 160 -5.32 -2.08 3.51
CA GLY A 160 -6.58 -2.62 4.02
C GLY A 160 -6.39 -3.59 5.18
N LYS A 161 -7.51 -4.14 5.68
CA LYS A 161 -7.54 -5.09 6.81
C LYS A 161 -7.04 -6.49 6.42
N LEU A 162 -7.45 -6.93 5.23
CA LEU A 162 -7.02 -8.18 4.62
C LEU A 162 -6.34 -7.76 3.31
N ALA A 163 -5.01 -7.65 3.33
CA ALA A 163 -4.20 -7.25 2.18
C ALA A 163 -4.24 -8.33 1.07
N THR A 164 -5.39 -8.45 0.42
CA THR A 164 -5.68 -9.43 -0.63
C THR A 164 -5.32 -8.90 -2.02
N PHE A 165 -5.27 -9.78 -3.01
CA PHE A 165 -4.95 -9.41 -4.39
C PHE A 165 -5.96 -8.46 -5.05
N LYS A 166 -7.21 -8.40 -4.56
CA LYS A 166 -8.28 -7.52 -5.04
C LYS A 166 -8.52 -6.34 -4.06
N SER A 167 -7.50 -5.94 -3.29
CA SER A 167 -7.64 -4.90 -2.25
C SER A 167 -7.68 -3.50 -2.87
N GLU A 168 -8.88 -2.91 -2.98
CA GLU A 168 -9.04 -1.50 -3.36
C GLU A 168 -8.21 -0.52 -2.51
N PRO A 169 -8.00 -0.71 -1.19
CA PRO A 169 -7.06 0.10 -0.43
C PRO A 169 -5.64 0.15 -1.02
N ILE A 170 -5.12 -0.96 -1.56
CA ILE A 170 -3.80 -0.99 -2.20
C ILE A 170 -3.85 -0.15 -3.49
N PHE A 171 -4.88 -0.33 -4.31
CA PHE A 171 -5.04 0.42 -5.56
C PHE A 171 -5.21 1.92 -5.29
N ASN A 172 -5.97 2.30 -4.26
CA ASN A 172 -6.10 3.69 -3.82
C ASN A 172 -4.78 4.25 -3.33
N SER A 173 -3.99 3.50 -2.57
CA SER A 173 -2.65 3.92 -2.16
C SER A 173 -1.76 4.19 -3.38
N LEU A 174 -1.76 3.29 -4.38
CA LEU A 174 -1.00 3.48 -5.62
C LEU A 174 -1.48 4.71 -6.40
N ARG A 175 -2.80 4.95 -6.47
CA ARG A 175 -3.38 6.16 -7.10
C ARG A 175 -2.94 7.43 -6.38
N VAL A 176 -3.02 7.46 -5.05
CA VAL A 176 -2.59 8.60 -4.22
C VAL A 176 -1.10 8.85 -4.38
N ILE A 177 -0.25 7.81 -4.38
CA ILE A 177 1.18 7.97 -4.67
C ILE A 177 1.38 8.57 -6.07
N GLY A 178 0.69 8.02 -7.08
CA GLY A 178 0.74 8.52 -8.45
C GLY A 178 0.33 9.99 -8.54
N GLU A 179 -0.72 10.40 -7.84
CA GLU A 179 -1.13 11.80 -7.76
C GLU A 179 -0.05 12.64 -7.08
N VAL A 180 0.39 12.32 -5.87
CA VAL A 180 1.39 13.11 -5.12
C VAL A 180 2.70 13.26 -5.89
N LEU A 181 3.16 12.20 -6.57
CA LEU A 181 4.44 12.17 -7.28
C LEU A 181 4.35 12.54 -8.76
N ASN A 182 3.17 12.86 -9.28
CA ASN A 182 2.86 13.11 -10.70
C ASN A 182 3.27 11.94 -11.61
N ASN A 183 2.97 10.71 -11.16
CA ASN A 183 3.25 9.46 -11.85
C ASN A 183 2.01 8.56 -11.93
N GLU A 184 0.88 9.15 -12.28
CA GLU A 184 -0.43 8.49 -12.41
C GLU A 184 -0.42 7.42 -13.50
N LYS A 185 0.44 7.59 -14.53
CA LYS A 185 0.63 6.59 -15.58
C LYS A 185 1.15 5.28 -15.00
N ARG A 186 2.23 5.34 -14.21
CA ARG A 186 2.78 4.14 -13.56
C ARG A 186 1.79 3.53 -12.58
N ALA A 187 1.04 4.34 -11.83
CA ALA A 187 -0.01 3.83 -10.95
C ALA A 187 -1.02 2.98 -11.73
N LYS A 188 -1.49 3.49 -12.87
CA LYS A 188 -2.43 2.76 -13.75
C LYS A 188 -1.82 1.46 -14.27
N GLU A 189 -0.56 1.46 -14.69
CA GLU A 189 0.14 0.26 -15.19
C GLU A 189 0.24 -0.82 -14.11
N VAL A 190 0.68 -0.46 -12.90
CA VAL A 190 0.85 -1.40 -11.79
C VAL A 190 -0.50 -1.98 -11.36
N ILE A 191 -1.53 -1.14 -11.23
CA ILE A 191 -2.89 -1.57 -10.87
C ILE A 191 -3.44 -2.51 -11.94
N ALA A 192 -3.34 -2.14 -13.22
CA ALA A 192 -3.81 -2.96 -14.33
C ALA A 192 -3.08 -4.32 -14.38
N PHE A 193 -1.78 -4.34 -14.10
CA PHE A 193 -1.01 -5.58 -14.02
C PHE A 193 -1.54 -6.49 -12.89
N MET A 194 -1.73 -5.96 -11.68
CA MET A 194 -2.30 -6.73 -10.56
C MET A 194 -3.71 -7.25 -10.86
N GLN A 195 -4.55 -6.44 -11.50
CA GLN A 195 -5.90 -6.85 -11.91
C GLN A 195 -5.85 -7.95 -12.98
N LYS A 196 -4.94 -7.84 -13.95
CA LYS A 196 -4.73 -8.87 -14.98
C LYS A 196 -4.34 -10.21 -14.37
N LEU A 197 -3.41 -10.23 -13.40
CA LEU A 197 -3.01 -11.47 -12.73
C LEU A 197 -4.17 -12.13 -11.98
N ASN A 198 -5.02 -11.34 -11.32
CA ASN A 198 -6.22 -11.87 -10.67
C ASN A 198 -7.17 -12.54 -11.66
N VAL A 199 -7.44 -11.89 -12.79
CA VAL A 199 -8.32 -12.42 -13.84
C VAL A 199 -7.73 -13.68 -14.47
N ASP A 200 -6.41 -13.74 -14.65
CA ASP A 200 -5.72 -14.91 -15.18
C ASP A 200 -5.87 -16.12 -14.23
N LEU A 201 -5.58 -15.96 -12.94
CA LEU A 201 -5.71 -17.02 -11.93
C LEU A 201 -7.15 -17.53 -11.79
N GLU A 202 -8.12 -16.61 -11.80
CA GLU A 202 -9.54 -16.96 -11.76
C GLU A 202 -9.95 -17.76 -13.02
N ASN A 203 -9.52 -17.34 -14.21
CA ASN A 203 -9.81 -18.05 -15.45
C ASN A 203 -9.20 -19.45 -15.54
N ARG A 204 -8.04 -19.68 -14.91
CA ARG A 204 -7.40 -21.01 -14.88
C ARG A 204 -8.19 -22.04 -14.09
N THR A 205 -9.02 -21.61 -13.16
CA THR A 205 -9.67 -22.49 -12.17
C THR A 205 -11.19 -22.44 -12.17
N LYS A 206 -11.80 -21.55 -12.96
CA LYS A 206 -13.26 -21.33 -13.02
C LYS A 206 -14.07 -22.57 -13.43
N ASP A 207 -13.51 -23.43 -14.29
CA ASP A 207 -14.21 -24.58 -14.86
C ASP A 207 -14.08 -25.84 -13.97
N ILE A 208 -13.33 -25.76 -12.87
CA ILE A 208 -13.15 -26.87 -11.92
C ILE A 208 -14.36 -26.90 -10.97
N LEU A 209 -15.17 -27.95 -11.06
CA LEU A 209 -16.33 -28.15 -10.18
C LEU A 209 -15.92 -28.25 -8.71
N LYS A 210 -16.73 -27.67 -7.81
CA LYS A 210 -16.42 -27.55 -6.38
C LYS A 210 -16.17 -28.90 -5.69
N ASP A 211 -16.92 -29.94 -6.06
CA ASP A 211 -16.80 -31.31 -5.53
C ASP A 211 -15.58 -32.07 -6.08
N LYS A 212 -14.95 -31.56 -7.15
CA LYS A 212 -13.73 -32.10 -7.74
C LYS A 212 -12.46 -31.43 -7.23
N LYS A 213 -12.59 -30.35 -6.45
CA LYS A 213 -11.42 -29.62 -5.91
C LYS A 213 -10.79 -30.40 -4.77
N PRO A 214 -9.49 -30.73 -4.86
CA PRO A 214 -8.81 -31.37 -3.75
C PRO A 214 -8.79 -30.43 -2.54
N THR A 215 -8.79 -31.02 -1.36
CA THR A 215 -8.66 -30.29 -0.10
C THR A 215 -7.22 -29.84 0.09
N VAL A 216 -7.04 -28.56 0.40
CA VAL A 216 -5.71 -27.97 0.61
C VAL A 216 -5.60 -27.40 2.02
N TYR A 217 -4.36 -27.31 2.49
CA TYR A 217 -4.00 -26.70 3.75
C TYR A 217 -2.70 -25.91 3.60
N VAL A 218 -2.57 -24.77 4.28
CA VAL A 218 -1.31 -24.04 4.41
C VAL A 218 -0.88 -24.03 5.87
N GLY A 219 0.37 -24.37 6.15
CA GLY A 219 0.98 -24.37 7.48
C GLY A 219 2.28 -23.57 7.52
N GLY A 220 2.79 -23.29 8.71
CA GLY A 220 4.08 -22.61 8.88
C GLY A 220 4.02 -21.08 8.78
N LEU A 221 2.83 -20.50 8.71
CA LEU A 221 2.67 -19.05 8.52
C LEU A 221 3.28 -18.27 9.69
N GLY A 222 4.10 -17.26 9.40
CA GLY A 222 4.63 -16.36 10.42
C GLY A 222 3.54 -15.51 11.08
N HIS A 223 3.55 -15.37 12.42
CA HIS A 223 2.71 -14.46 13.20
C HIS A 223 3.45 -13.97 14.44
N LYS A 224 4.00 -12.76 14.40
CA LYS A 224 4.84 -12.22 15.51
C LYS A 224 5.94 -13.22 15.94
N GLY A 225 6.51 -13.92 14.96
CA GLY A 225 7.38 -15.07 15.15
C GLY A 225 7.08 -16.16 14.12
N MET A 226 7.99 -17.11 13.96
CA MET A 226 7.79 -18.28 13.09
C MET A 226 7.05 -19.37 13.84
N HIS A 227 6.21 -20.13 13.15
CA HIS A 227 5.39 -21.19 13.73
C HIS A 227 5.46 -22.46 12.87
N GLY A 228 5.06 -23.59 13.46
CA GLY A 228 4.95 -24.87 12.77
C GLY A 228 3.60 -25.05 12.07
N LEU A 229 3.19 -26.32 11.91
CA LEU A 229 1.95 -26.67 11.23
C LEU A 229 0.71 -26.08 11.88
N GLN A 230 0.72 -25.74 13.16
CA GLN A 230 -0.48 -25.17 13.80
C GLN A 230 -0.89 -23.80 13.23
N SER A 231 0.03 -23.03 12.62
CA SER A 231 -0.27 -21.68 12.13
C SER A 231 -0.71 -21.69 10.67
N THR A 232 -1.94 -21.27 10.44
CA THR A 232 -2.63 -21.35 9.14
C THR A 232 -3.50 -20.12 8.92
N SER A 233 -4.15 -20.00 7.76
CA SER A 233 -5.02 -18.88 7.43
C SER A 233 -6.29 -19.38 6.76
N CYS A 234 -7.43 -18.91 7.26
CA CYS A 234 -8.67 -18.92 6.51
C CYS A 234 -8.64 -17.85 5.43
N LYS A 235 -9.34 -18.09 4.33
CA LYS A 235 -9.37 -17.21 3.16
C LYS A 235 -7.97 -16.78 2.73
N TYR A 236 -7.03 -17.74 2.76
CA TYR A 236 -5.63 -17.52 2.40
C TYR A 236 -5.58 -16.96 0.96
N PRO A 237 -5.04 -15.74 0.73
CA PRO A 237 -5.19 -15.06 -0.56
C PRO A 237 -4.77 -15.87 -1.79
N PRO A 238 -3.64 -16.60 -1.80
CA PRO A 238 -3.31 -17.54 -2.90
C PRO A 238 -4.42 -18.56 -3.17
N PHE A 239 -4.91 -19.25 -2.15
CA PHE A 239 -6.01 -20.22 -2.29
C PHE A 239 -7.31 -19.59 -2.76
N VAL A 240 -7.63 -18.37 -2.29
CA VAL A 240 -8.82 -17.65 -2.75
C VAL A 240 -8.71 -17.29 -4.24
N ALA A 241 -7.53 -16.91 -4.71
CA ALA A 241 -7.29 -16.51 -6.11
C ALA A 241 -7.53 -17.66 -7.10
N VAL A 242 -7.13 -18.87 -6.72
CA VAL A 242 -7.30 -20.10 -7.51
C VAL A 242 -8.56 -20.88 -7.10
N SER A 243 -9.42 -20.28 -6.27
CA SER A 243 -10.65 -20.89 -5.75
C SER A 243 -10.43 -22.28 -5.14
N ALA A 244 -9.31 -22.51 -4.46
CA ALA A 244 -8.97 -23.79 -3.83
C ALA A 244 -9.87 -24.11 -2.64
N ASN A 245 -10.03 -25.41 -2.35
CA ASN A 245 -10.85 -25.89 -1.23
C ASN A 245 -10.02 -25.96 0.06
N ASN A 246 -9.79 -24.80 0.67
CA ASN A 246 -9.01 -24.70 1.92
C ASN A 246 -9.80 -25.27 3.10
N ILE A 247 -9.27 -26.33 3.73
CA ILE A 247 -10.02 -27.12 4.72
C ILE A 247 -10.39 -26.35 5.99
N VAL A 248 -9.67 -25.25 6.27
CA VAL A 248 -9.91 -24.39 7.43
C VAL A 248 -10.96 -23.30 7.19
N ASP A 249 -11.34 -23.02 5.93
CA ASP A 249 -12.27 -21.92 5.61
C ASP A 249 -13.65 -22.08 6.24
N LYS A 250 -14.03 -23.31 6.60
CA LYS A 250 -15.26 -23.62 7.36
C LYS A 250 -15.31 -22.99 8.75
N LEU A 251 -14.18 -22.55 9.29
CA LEU A 251 -14.10 -21.83 10.56
C LEU A 251 -14.55 -20.36 10.44
N GLY A 252 -14.81 -19.87 9.21
CA GLY A 252 -15.55 -18.63 8.93
C GLY A 252 -14.84 -17.31 9.23
N GLN A 253 -13.82 -17.31 10.10
CA GLN A 253 -13.02 -16.14 10.43
C GLN A 253 -11.94 -15.95 9.37
N GLY A 254 -11.95 -14.86 8.60
CA GLY A 254 -10.87 -14.59 7.63
C GLY A 254 -9.57 -14.18 8.33
N GLY A 255 -8.44 -14.60 7.78
CA GLY A 255 -7.11 -14.27 8.31
C GLY A 255 -6.46 -15.43 9.07
N GLN A 256 -5.34 -15.12 9.71
CA GLN A 256 -4.49 -16.10 10.37
C GLN A 256 -5.11 -16.62 11.68
N LEU A 257 -4.96 -17.92 11.91
CA LEU A 257 -5.44 -18.61 13.09
C LEU A 257 -4.49 -19.75 13.46
N PHE A 258 -4.69 -20.28 14.66
CA PHE A 258 -3.98 -21.44 15.16
C PHE A 258 -4.97 -22.60 15.34
N ILE A 259 -4.60 -23.77 14.84
CA ILE A 259 -5.39 -25.00 14.98
C ILE A 259 -4.65 -26.05 15.78
N ASP A 260 -5.39 -27.00 16.35
CA ASP A 260 -4.80 -28.21 16.90
C ASP A 260 -4.25 -29.10 15.76
N LYS A 261 -3.07 -29.63 15.98
CA LYS A 261 -2.41 -30.63 15.13
C LYS A 261 -3.22 -31.92 15.01
N GLU A 262 -3.91 -32.35 16.06
CA GLU A 262 -4.84 -33.47 16.01
C GLU A 262 -6.03 -33.18 15.09
N GLN A 263 -6.48 -31.92 15.07
CA GLN A 263 -7.57 -31.50 14.19
C GLN A 263 -7.14 -31.53 12.73
N LEU A 264 -5.88 -31.17 12.42
CA LEU A 264 -5.30 -31.33 11.09
C LEU A 264 -5.28 -32.80 10.64
N ILE A 265 -4.91 -33.73 11.54
CA ILE A 265 -4.96 -35.17 11.26
C ILE A 265 -6.39 -35.64 10.97
N LYS A 266 -7.39 -35.17 11.73
CA LYS A 266 -8.81 -35.50 11.48
C LYS A 266 -9.32 -34.96 10.15
N TRP A 267 -8.86 -33.78 9.76
CA TRP A 267 -9.23 -33.16 8.48
C TRP A 267 -8.52 -33.80 7.29
N ASN A 268 -7.28 -34.27 7.48
CA ASN A 268 -6.53 -35.07 6.53
C ASN A 268 -6.53 -34.52 5.09
N PRO A 269 -6.00 -33.30 4.87
CA PRO A 269 -6.04 -32.66 3.55
C PRO A 269 -5.28 -33.46 2.50
N ASP A 270 -5.68 -33.30 1.24
CA ASP A 270 -5.02 -33.93 0.09
C ASP A 270 -3.63 -33.33 -0.15
N TYR A 271 -3.50 -32.00 -0.04
CA TYR A 271 -2.26 -31.26 -0.25
C TYR A 271 -1.93 -30.36 0.95
N ILE A 272 -0.66 -30.29 1.33
CA ILE A 272 -0.16 -29.35 2.34
C ILE A 272 0.90 -28.44 1.72
N PHE A 273 0.64 -27.14 1.79
CA PHE A 273 1.58 -26.09 1.44
C PHE A 273 2.27 -25.57 2.71
N ILE A 274 3.57 -25.35 2.64
CA ILE A 274 4.43 -25.00 3.77
C ILE A 274 5.04 -23.65 3.48
N ASP A 275 4.66 -22.63 4.27
CA ASP A 275 5.36 -21.35 4.25
C ASP A 275 6.79 -21.56 4.75
N GLU A 276 7.75 -21.28 3.87
CA GLU A 276 9.15 -21.58 4.11
C GLU A 276 9.76 -20.76 5.26
N GLY A 277 9.11 -19.66 5.69
CA GLY A 277 9.49 -18.98 6.93
C GLY A 277 9.38 -19.88 8.15
N GLY A 278 8.37 -20.76 8.17
CA GLY A 278 8.16 -21.76 9.22
C GLY A 278 8.76 -23.14 8.93
N TYR A 279 9.50 -23.31 7.83
CA TYR A 279 9.92 -24.62 7.31
C TYR A 279 10.51 -25.54 8.38
N GLN A 280 11.49 -25.06 9.14
CA GLN A 280 12.18 -25.88 10.15
C GLN A 280 11.22 -26.37 11.24
N LEU A 281 10.26 -25.53 11.65
CA LEU A 281 9.28 -25.89 12.68
C LEU A 281 8.25 -26.88 12.12
N VAL A 282 7.85 -26.69 10.87
CA VAL A 282 6.98 -27.64 10.16
C VAL A 282 7.65 -28.99 9.99
N MET A 283 8.93 -29.04 9.61
CA MET A 283 9.68 -30.31 9.52
C MET A 283 9.77 -31.03 10.87
N ASN A 284 9.99 -30.28 11.95
CA ASN A 284 9.96 -30.85 13.30
C ASN A 284 8.59 -31.47 13.63
N ASP A 285 7.49 -30.82 13.22
CA ASP A 285 6.15 -31.35 13.41
C ASP A 285 5.92 -32.62 12.58
N LEU A 286 6.34 -32.62 11.31
CA LEU A 286 6.18 -33.76 10.40
C LEU A 286 6.96 -35.00 10.83
N HIS A 287 8.01 -34.86 11.65
CA HIS A 287 8.72 -36.00 12.25
C HIS A 287 7.92 -36.73 13.33
N LEU A 288 6.86 -36.13 13.89
CA LEU A 288 6.02 -36.76 14.90
C LEU A 288 5.30 -37.99 14.31
N PRO A 289 5.23 -39.13 15.03
CA PRO A 289 4.58 -40.34 14.51
C PRO A 289 3.12 -40.13 14.08
N SER A 290 2.39 -39.26 14.78
CA SER A 290 1.00 -38.92 14.47
C SER A 290 0.86 -38.19 13.12
N MET A 291 1.85 -37.36 12.73
CA MET A 291 1.83 -36.63 11.45
C MET A 291 2.07 -37.53 10.25
N LYS A 292 2.75 -38.68 10.43
CA LYS A 292 2.93 -39.68 9.36
C LYS A 292 1.61 -40.33 8.91
N LEU A 293 0.52 -40.13 9.66
CA LEU A 293 -0.80 -40.64 9.29
C LEU A 293 -1.48 -39.82 8.18
N LEU A 294 -1.08 -38.56 8.01
CA LEU A 294 -1.63 -37.64 7.02
C LEU A 294 -1.44 -38.18 5.59
N LYS A 295 -2.50 -38.08 4.78
CA LYS A 295 -2.50 -38.47 3.36
C LYS A 295 -1.42 -37.73 2.58
N ALA A 296 -1.38 -36.41 2.71
CA ALA A 296 -0.38 -35.58 2.04
C ALA A 296 1.06 -36.01 2.36
N VAL A 297 1.34 -36.41 3.60
CA VAL A 297 2.68 -36.89 4.02
C VAL A 297 3.00 -38.25 3.40
N LYS A 298 2.05 -39.19 3.39
CA LYS A 298 2.24 -40.53 2.81
C LYS A 298 2.46 -40.49 1.30
N ASN A 299 1.79 -39.57 0.62
CA ASN A 299 1.84 -39.45 -0.83
C ASN A 299 2.98 -38.54 -1.32
N GLY A 300 3.60 -37.75 -0.43
CA GLY A 300 4.57 -36.73 -0.82
C GLY A 300 3.95 -35.46 -1.38
N ASP A 301 2.66 -35.21 -1.12
CA ASP A 301 1.93 -34.01 -1.54
C ASP A 301 2.19 -32.80 -0.61
N LEU A 302 3.49 -32.54 -0.36
CA LEU A 302 4.01 -31.47 0.48
C LEU A 302 4.78 -30.47 -0.37
N TYR A 303 4.38 -29.20 -0.36
CA TYR A 303 4.92 -28.17 -1.25
C TYR A 303 5.39 -26.95 -0.47
N GLY A 304 6.64 -26.53 -0.68
CA GLY A 304 7.15 -25.26 -0.13
C GLY A 304 6.63 -24.06 -0.91
N ILE A 305 6.25 -23.00 -0.21
CA ILE A 305 5.86 -21.71 -0.78
C ILE A 305 6.60 -20.57 -0.07
N LEU A 306 6.78 -19.45 -0.76
CA LEU A 306 7.60 -18.36 -0.25
C LEU A 306 6.88 -17.55 0.83
N PRO A 307 7.56 -17.11 1.90
CA PRO A 307 6.96 -16.22 2.89
C PRO A 307 6.67 -14.84 2.27
N TYR A 308 5.39 -14.46 2.18
CA TYR A 308 5.02 -13.15 1.63
C TYR A 308 4.63 -12.11 2.70
N ASN A 309 4.43 -12.48 3.97
CA ASN A 309 3.78 -11.60 4.95
C ASN A 309 4.75 -10.71 5.77
N PHE A 310 6.05 -10.76 5.48
CA PHE A 310 7.04 -10.00 6.24
C PHE A 310 6.99 -8.50 5.93
N TYR A 311 6.74 -7.71 6.98
CA TYR A 311 6.53 -6.27 6.91
C TYR A 311 5.33 -5.90 6.00
N THR A 312 4.18 -6.49 6.31
CA THR A 312 2.96 -6.58 5.49
C THR A 312 3.16 -7.32 4.17
N THR A 313 2.12 -7.38 3.34
CA THR A 313 2.06 -8.26 2.15
C THR A 313 3.05 -7.85 1.06
N ASN A 314 3.98 -8.75 0.74
CA ASN A 314 4.80 -8.73 -0.46
C ASN A 314 3.96 -9.28 -1.63
N ILE A 315 3.28 -8.36 -2.32
CA ILE A 315 2.22 -8.69 -3.31
C ILE A 315 2.75 -9.58 -4.44
N CYS A 316 3.96 -9.29 -4.93
CA CYS A 316 4.62 -10.10 -5.97
C CYS A 316 4.86 -11.55 -5.53
N THR A 317 5.36 -11.79 -4.32
CA THR A 317 5.56 -13.14 -3.76
C THR A 317 4.25 -13.87 -3.63
N ALA A 318 3.23 -13.22 -3.06
CA ALA A 318 1.92 -13.82 -2.90
C ALA A 318 1.30 -14.22 -4.27
N PHE A 319 1.45 -13.40 -5.33
CA PHE A 319 1.04 -13.81 -6.67
C PHE A 319 1.86 -14.99 -7.18
N ALA A 320 3.18 -15.01 -6.98
CA ALA A 320 4.02 -16.14 -7.37
C ALA A 320 3.57 -17.45 -6.70
N ASP A 321 3.26 -17.42 -5.40
CA ASP A 321 2.72 -18.57 -4.67
C ASP A 321 1.34 -19.00 -5.18
N ALA A 322 0.54 -18.08 -5.71
CA ALA A 322 -0.77 -18.42 -6.28
C ALA A 322 -0.66 -19.06 -7.68
N TYR A 323 0.44 -18.84 -8.40
CA TYR A 323 0.70 -19.47 -9.70
C TYR A 323 1.37 -20.84 -9.59
N TYR A 324 2.12 -21.07 -8.51
CA TYR A 324 2.79 -22.33 -8.22
C TYR A 324 1.79 -23.41 -7.80
#